data_AF-M5GGH8-F1
#
_entry.id   AF-M5GGH8-F1
#
_cell.length_a   1.000
_cell.length_b   1.000
_cell.length_c   1.000
_cell.angle_alpha   90.00
_cell.angle_beta   90.00
_cell.angle_gamma   90.00
#
_symmetry.space_group_name_H-M   'P 1'
#
loop_
_entity.id
_entity.type
_entity.pdbx_description
1 polymer ?
#
loop_
_entity_poly.entity_id
_entity_poly.type
_entity_poly.pdbx_seq_one_letter_code
_entity_poly.pdbx_strand_id
1 'polypeptide(L)'
;MFHPNKGSVQQQVSESVPPKPMKKRPALKAIPGPESSRPLKKHQKGLVTQLPLDQLDETNLHLRKYLWMYQIIGYCHGGMMPSKLGPSHDDNMGPGPFLMLDFSMNINVPPNIFIQKRAASAIKFIEEGQLSSKKASWNRHNEQRKLAAGQICHGLEGFCADNNLVHTAVSAELVSKDWMGDECLCDEDRQQNEEWRALLFSSGRITVLERDKPNLQVLEEKQPAWMHESIILGLVEDTMHSKINDPVQA
;
A
#
# COMPACT_ATOMS: atom_id res chain seq x y z
N MET A 1 1.77 -63.17 30.75
CA MET A 1 3.16 -62.89 31.18
C MET A 1 3.68 -61.78 30.29
N PHE A 2 3.84 -60.57 30.81
CA PHE A 2 4.34 -59.41 30.08
C PHE A 2 5.73 -59.04 30.61
N HIS A 3 6.73 -59.00 29.74
CA HIS A 3 8.07 -58.54 30.07
C HIS A 3 8.14 -57.01 29.96
N PRO A 4 8.69 -56.29 30.96
CA PRO A 4 8.98 -54.87 30.82
C PRO A 4 10.31 -54.68 30.08
N ASN A 5 10.24 -53.95 28.96
CA ASN A 5 11.40 -53.53 28.17
C ASN A 5 12.08 -52.34 28.86
N LYS A 6 13.27 -52.56 29.43
CA LYS A 6 14.11 -51.50 30.02
C LYS A 6 15.05 -50.95 28.95
N GLY A 7 14.58 -49.96 28.19
CA GLY A 7 15.42 -49.16 27.31
C GLY A 7 16.27 -48.20 28.14
N SER A 8 17.58 -48.47 28.20
CA SER A 8 18.59 -47.60 28.81
C SER A 8 18.90 -46.44 27.86
N VAL A 9 18.65 -45.20 28.31
CA VAL A 9 19.00 -43.98 27.57
C VAL A 9 20.41 -43.58 28.00
N GLN A 10 21.39 -43.77 27.11
CA GLN A 10 22.72 -43.20 27.26
C GLN A 10 22.68 -41.71 26.91
N GLN A 11 23.06 -40.90 27.88
CA GLN A 11 23.17 -39.45 27.79
C GLN A 11 24.49 -39.09 27.08
N GLN A 12 24.42 -38.67 25.81
CA GLN A 12 25.56 -38.12 25.08
C GLN A 12 25.90 -36.75 25.66
N VAL A 13 27.07 -36.65 26.29
CA VAL A 13 27.70 -35.40 26.71
C VAL A 13 28.27 -34.74 25.46
N SER A 14 27.61 -33.68 24.99
CA SER A 14 28.09 -32.86 23.88
C SER A 14 29.23 -31.96 24.34
N GLU A 15 30.42 -32.22 23.81
CA GLU A 15 31.66 -31.48 23.99
C GLU A 15 31.52 -30.05 23.41
N SER A 16 31.70 -29.03 24.25
CA SER A 16 31.52 -27.63 23.87
C SER A 16 32.74 -27.10 23.13
N VAL A 17 32.54 -26.71 21.87
CA VAL A 17 33.57 -26.08 21.03
C VAL A 17 33.86 -24.65 21.53
N PRO A 18 35.14 -24.27 21.76
CA PRO A 18 35.49 -22.94 22.24
C PRO A 18 35.18 -21.84 21.19
N PRO A 19 34.71 -20.66 21.62
CA PRO A 19 34.30 -19.59 20.71
C PRO A 19 35.51 -18.95 20.00
N LYS A 20 35.40 -18.80 18.67
CA LYS A 20 36.39 -18.11 17.83
C LYS A 20 36.49 -16.62 18.19
N PRO A 21 37.70 -16.04 18.27
CA PRO A 21 37.88 -14.62 18.56
C PRO A 21 37.33 -13.74 17.43
N MET A 22 36.42 -12.83 17.77
CA MET A 22 35.83 -11.88 16.82
C MET A 22 36.86 -10.83 16.40
N LYS A 23 37.01 -10.64 15.09
CA LYS A 23 37.86 -9.59 14.50
C LYS A 23 37.29 -8.21 14.87
N LYS A 24 38.07 -7.41 15.59
CA LYS A 24 37.75 -6.02 15.95
C LYS A 24 37.57 -5.19 14.67
N ARG A 25 36.42 -4.51 14.54
CA ARG A 25 36.15 -3.60 13.43
C ARG A 25 37.12 -2.39 13.48
N PRO A 26 37.58 -1.87 12.32
CA PRO A 26 38.43 -0.69 12.28
C PRO A 26 37.70 0.53 12.85
N ALA A 27 38.34 1.23 13.78
CA ALA A 27 37.83 2.47 14.34
C ALA A 27 37.82 3.57 13.25
N LEU A 28 36.66 4.18 13.03
CA LEU A 28 36.49 5.32 12.14
C LEU A 28 37.31 6.49 12.69
N LYS A 29 38.32 6.96 11.96
CA LYS A 29 39.11 8.12 12.35
C LYS A 29 38.24 9.37 12.26
N ALA A 30 38.15 10.10 13.36
CA ALA A 30 37.44 11.39 13.43
C ALA A 30 38.16 12.42 12.54
N ILE A 31 37.39 13.07 11.66
CA ILE A 31 37.84 14.23 10.89
C ILE A 31 37.67 15.46 11.80
N PRO A 32 38.72 16.25 12.07
CA PRO A 32 38.59 17.50 12.81
C PRO A 32 37.98 18.56 11.89
N GLY A 33 36.72 18.92 12.14
CA GLY A 33 36.01 20.00 11.46
C GLY A 33 35.84 21.21 12.40
N PRO A 34 35.93 22.45 11.86
CA PRO A 34 36.03 23.67 12.65
C PRO A 34 34.72 24.02 13.37
N GLU A 35 34.89 24.67 14.51
CA GLU A 35 33.87 24.93 15.51
C GLU A 35 32.66 25.69 14.95
N SER A 36 31.52 25.00 14.88
CA SER A 36 30.22 25.65 14.75
C SER A 36 29.32 25.11 15.84
N SER A 37 29.24 25.88 16.92
CA SER A 37 28.36 25.70 18.07
C SER A 37 26.89 25.84 17.65
N ARG A 38 26.31 24.75 17.15
CA ARG A 38 24.84 24.59 17.09
C ARG A 38 24.41 23.46 18.03
N PRO A 39 23.37 23.67 18.86
CA PRO A 39 22.91 22.68 19.81
C PRO A 39 22.48 21.41 19.09
N LEU A 40 23.10 20.28 19.46
CA LEU A 40 22.75 18.95 18.96
C LEU A 40 21.29 18.66 19.33
N LYS A 41 20.43 18.62 18.30
CA LYS A 41 19.05 18.17 18.45
C LYS A 41 19.09 16.73 18.98
N LYS A 42 18.46 16.52 20.15
CA LYS A 42 18.23 15.18 20.72
C LYS A 42 17.75 14.25 19.60
N HIS A 43 18.42 13.12 19.41
CA HIS A 43 17.97 12.07 18.50
C HIS A 43 16.50 11.76 18.80
N GLN A 44 15.60 12.14 17.89
CA GLN A 44 14.26 11.58 17.88
C GLN A 44 14.46 10.07 17.74
N LYS A 45 13.96 9.31 18.74
CA LYS A 45 13.85 7.85 18.65
C LYS A 45 13.28 7.55 17.27
N GLY A 46 14.02 6.76 16.49
CA GLY A 46 13.69 6.50 15.10
C GLY A 46 12.22 6.18 14.97
N LEU A 47 11.48 7.07 14.29
CA LEU A 47 10.22 6.68 13.69
C LEU A 47 10.61 5.56 12.74
N VAL A 48 10.41 4.30 13.15
CA VAL A 48 10.18 3.22 12.21
C VAL A 48 9.08 3.76 11.33
N THR A 49 9.47 4.17 10.13
CA THR A 49 8.62 4.79 9.13
C THR A 49 7.37 3.93 9.04
N GLN A 50 6.24 4.50 9.44
CA GLN A 50 4.95 3.90 9.11
C GLN A 50 4.92 3.89 7.60
N LEU A 51 5.25 2.74 6.99
CA LEU A 51 5.11 2.60 5.55
C LEU A 51 3.63 2.85 5.24
N PRO A 52 3.33 3.76 4.32
CA PRO A 52 1.96 3.99 3.87
C PRO A 52 1.35 2.64 3.46
N LEU A 53 0.10 2.40 3.87
CA LEU A 53 -0.55 1.08 3.74
C LEU A 53 -0.66 0.63 2.27
N ASP A 54 -0.79 1.61 1.39
CA ASP A 54 -0.77 1.60 -0.07
C ASP A 54 0.56 1.09 -0.69
N GLN A 55 1.64 1.02 0.10
CA GLN A 55 2.95 0.52 -0.38
C GLN A 55 3.29 -0.89 0.14
N LEU A 56 2.42 -1.52 0.93
CA LEU A 56 2.64 -2.89 1.39
C LEU A 56 2.15 -3.86 0.31
N ASP A 57 3.08 -4.62 -0.28
CA ASP A 57 2.73 -5.76 -1.13
C ASP A 57 1.90 -6.82 -0.36
N GLU A 58 1.32 -7.77 -1.10
CA GLU A 58 0.46 -8.81 -0.51
C GLU A 58 1.18 -9.65 0.58
N THR A 59 2.51 -9.80 0.43
CA THR A 59 3.39 -10.44 1.41
C THR A 59 3.46 -9.64 2.71
N ASN A 60 3.61 -8.33 2.61
CA ASN A 60 3.64 -7.40 3.73
C ASN A 60 2.27 -7.30 4.42
N LEU A 61 1.17 -7.41 3.66
CA LEU A 61 -0.18 -7.49 4.23
C LEU A 61 -0.36 -8.77 5.06
N HIS A 62 0.11 -9.91 4.55
CA HIS A 62 0.19 -11.16 5.30
C HIS A 62 1.05 -11.00 6.57
N LEU A 63 2.24 -10.43 6.43
CA LEU A 63 3.15 -10.21 7.55
C LEU A 63 2.50 -9.36 8.65
N ARG A 64 1.71 -8.33 8.27
CA ARG A 64 0.97 -7.49 9.21
C ARG A 64 -0.12 -8.26 9.95
N LYS A 65 -0.81 -9.19 9.30
CA LYS A 65 -1.76 -10.12 9.97
C LYS A 65 -1.04 -10.98 11.02
N TYR A 66 0.14 -11.49 10.68
CA TYR A 66 0.98 -12.24 11.62
C TYR A 66 1.48 -11.39 12.80
N LEU A 67 1.89 -10.14 12.55
CA LEU A 67 2.33 -9.21 13.61
C LEU A 67 1.22 -8.92 14.63
N TRP A 68 -0.04 -8.80 14.18
CA TRP A 68 -1.17 -8.63 15.09
C TRP A 68 -1.46 -9.89 15.92
N MET A 69 -1.38 -11.07 15.31
CA MET A 69 -1.44 -12.32 16.06
C MET A 69 -0.35 -12.38 17.13
N TYR A 70 0.87 -11.96 16.79
CA TYR A 70 2.00 -11.93 17.73
C TYR A 70 1.74 -10.99 18.91
N GLN A 71 1.12 -9.84 18.68
CA GLN A 71 0.74 -8.93 19.74
C GLN A 71 -0.31 -9.54 20.70
N ILE A 72 -1.25 -10.34 20.20
CA ILE A 72 -2.28 -11.02 21.02
C ILE A 72 -1.66 -12.08 21.94
N ILE A 73 -0.64 -12.80 21.45
CA ILE A 73 0.02 -13.88 22.20
C ILE A 73 1.29 -13.42 22.94
N GLY A 74 1.68 -12.15 22.80
CA GLY A 74 2.89 -11.59 23.43
C GLY A 74 4.21 -12.08 22.80
N TYR A 75 4.20 -12.47 21.52
CA TYR A 75 5.38 -12.97 20.82
C TYR A 75 6.20 -11.82 20.21
N CYS A 76 7.50 -11.78 20.51
CA CYS A 76 8.45 -10.86 19.88
C CYS A 76 9.19 -11.55 18.73
N HIS A 77 9.38 -10.86 17.61
CA HIS A 77 10.07 -11.42 16.44
C HIS A 77 11.52 -11.79 16.79
N GLY A 78 11.92 -13.03 16.50
CA GLY A 78 13.24 -13.57 16.87
C GLY A 78 13.34 -14.07 18.32
N GLY A 79 12.28 -13.92 19.12
CA GLY A 79 12.16 -14.52 20.44
C GLY A 79 11.65 -15.96 20.41
N MET A 80 11.60 -16.61 21.58
CA MET A 80 10.91 -17.89 21.72
C MET A 80 9.41 -17.66 21.93
N MET A 81 8.55 -18.53 21.36
CA MET A 81 7.11 -18.41 21.46
C MET A 81 6.63 -18.61 22.92
N PRO A 82 5.93 -17.64 23.52
CA PRO A 82 5.38 -17.79 24.86
C PRO A 82 4.41 -18.97 24.90
N SER A 83 4.53 -19.79 25.92
CA SER A 83 3.60 -20.89 26.19
C SER A 83 3.54 -21.17 27.67
N LYS A 84 2.50 -21.87 28.13
CA LYS A 84 2.35 -22.17 29.56
C LYS A 84 3.54 -22.90 30.19
N LEU A 85 4.22 -23.75 29.43
CA LEU A 85 5.40 -24.51 29.86
C LEU A 85 6.72 -23.93 29.33
N GLY A 86 6.63 -22.87 28.54
CA GLY A 86 7.75 -22.23 27.88
C GLY A 86 8.22 -20.98 28.62
N PRO A 87 9.05 -20.17 27.95
CA PRO A 87 9.48 -18.89 28.49
C PRO A 87 8.27 -17.97 28.69
N SER A 88 8.32 -17.13 29.72
CA SER A 88 7.38 -16.04 29.89
C SER A 88 7.47 -15.07 28.70
N HIS A 89 6.42 -14.26 28.52
CA HIS A 89 6.44 -13.19 27.53
C HIS A 89 7.62 -12.24 27.78
N ASP A 90 8.09 -11.61 26.70
CA ASP A 90 9.14 -10.59 26.77
C ASP A 90 8.62 -9.37 27.57
N ASP A 91 9.39 -8.92 28.57
CA ASP A 91 9.06 -7.74 29.38
C ASP A 91 8.86 -6.49 28.52
N ASN A 92 9.48 -6.45 27.32
CA ASN A 92 9.34 -5.36 26.37
C ASN A 92 7.94 -5.22 25.75
N MET A 93 7.08 -6.26 25.85
CA MET A 93 5.71 -6.21 25.35
C MET A 93 4.74 -5.48 26.29
N GLY A 94 5.20 -5.13 27.50
CA GLY A 94 4.41 -4.44 28.51
C GLY A 94 3.38 -5.35 29.22
N PRO A 95 2.71 -4.84 30.26
CA PRO A 95 1.70 -5.60 30.98
C PRO A 95 0.45 -5.75 30.13
N GLY A 96 0.13 -6.99 29.73
CA GLY A 96 -1.06 -7.29 28.95
C GLY A 96 -1.64 -8.66 29.31
N PRO A 97 -2.96 -8.87 29.13
CA PRO A 97 -3.54 -10.19 29.21
C PRO A 97 -3.16 -10.97 27.94
N PHE A 98 -1.92 -11.46 27.89
CA PHE A 98 -1.44 -12.28 26.79
C PHE A 98 -2.15 -13.63 26.81
N LEU A 99 -2.62 -14.01 25.64
CA LEU A 99 -3.23 -15.32 25.46
C LEU A 99 -2.13 -16.34 25.18
N MET A 100 -1.73 -17.08 26.20
CA MET A 100 -0.71 -18.12 26.07
C MET A 100 -1.32 -19.42 25.56
N LEU A 101 -0.80 -19.91 24.43
CA LEU A 101 -1.12 -21.22 23.91
C LEU A 101 -0.58 -22.30 24.86
N ASP A 102 -1.36 -23.36 24.99
CA ASP A 102 -0.95 -24.56 25.69
C ASP A 102 -0.59 -25.64 24.66
N PHE A 103 0.70 -25.75 24.33
CA PHE A 103 1.20 -26.72 23.37
C PHE A 103 1.26 -28.15 23.92
N SER A 104 1.08 -28.33 25.24
CA SER A 104 0.97 -29.67 25.82
C SER A 104 -0.39 -30.32 25.54
N MET A 105 -1.37 -29.50 25.14
CA MET A 105 -2.73 -29.91 24.86
C MET A 105 -3.04 -29.86 23.37
N ASN A 106 -4.08 -30.59 22.95
CA ASN A 106 -4.55 -30.56 21.57
C ASN A 106 -5.00 -29.14 21.15
N ILE A 107 -4.84 -28.78 19.88
CA ILE A 107 -5.27 -27.49 19.32
C ILE A 107 -6.78 -27.22 19.49
N ASN A 108 -7.59 -28.28 19.61
CA ASN A 108 -9.04 -28.23 19.77
C ASN A 108 -9.51 -28.18 21.23
N VAL A 109 -8.61 -27.97 22.20
CA VAL A 109 -9.04 -27.75 23.59
C VAL A 109 -9.66 -26.36 23.75
N PRO A 110 -10.64 -26.18 24.66
CA PRO A 110 -11.38 -24.93 24.78
C PRO A 110 -10.50 -23.68 24.97
N PRO A 111 -9.40 -23.71 25.76
CA PRO A 111 -8.47 -22.57 25.84
C PRO A 111 -7.85 -22.21 24.49
N ASN A 112 -7.32 -23.16 23.73
CA ASN A 112 -6.67 -22.89 22.44
C ASN A 112 -7.70 -22.41 21.39
N ILE A 113 -8.92 -22.97 21.40
CA ILE A 113 -10.03 -22.50 20.55
C ILE A 113 -10.39 -21.04 20.87
N PHE A 114 -10.42 -20.66 22.14
CA PHE A 114 -10.70 -19.27 22.54
C PHE A 114 -9.66 -18.30 21.98
N ILE A 115 -8.38 -18.68 22.01
CA ILE A 115 -7.28 -17.87 21.46
C ILE A 115 -7.44 -17.70 19.94
N GLN A 116 -7.75 -18.79 19.23
CA GLN A 116 -8.02 -18.74 17.79
C GLN A 116 -9.20 -17.83 17.45
N LYS A 117 -10.32 -17.94 18.18
CA LYS A 117 -11.50 -17.09 17.99
C LYS A 117 -11.15 -15.62 18.17
N ARG A 118 -10.37 -15.26 19.20
CA ARG A 118 -9.96 -13.87 19.43
C ARG A 118 -9.03 -13.36 18.33
N ALA A 119 -8.08 -14.18 17.87
CA ALA A 119 -7.22 -13.84 16.75
C ALA A 119 -8.01 -13.61 15.46
N ALA A 120 -8.96 -14.51 15.14
CA ALA A 120 -9.83 -14.37 13.98
C ALA A 120 -10.68 -13.09 14.05
N SER A 121 -11.26 -12.77 15.20
CA SER A 121 -12.02 -11.52 15.40
C SER A 121 -11.15 -10.26 15.23
N ALA A 122 -9.90 -10.29 15.70
CA ALA A 122 -8.99 -9.16 15.54
C ALA A 122 -8.61 -8.94 14.06
N ILE A 123 -8.34 -10.02 13.32
CA ILE A 123 -8.07 -9.95 11.87
C ILE A 123 -9.28 -9.37 11.14
N LYS A 124 -10.48 -9.88 11.43
CA LYS A 124 -11.72 -9.39 10.81
C LYS A 124 -11.94 -7.90 11.08
N PHE A 125 -11.72 -7.44 12.31
CA PHE A 125 -11.83 -6.02 12.67
C PHE A 125 -10.85 -5.14 11.89
N ILE A 126 -9.62 -5.62 11.67
CA ILE A 126 -8.62 -4.91 10.87
C ILE A 126 -9.04 -4.83 9.40
N GLU A 127 -9.53 -5.94 8.84
CA GLU A 127 -10.02 -5.99 7.46
C GLU A 127 -11.19 -5.02 7.25
N GLU A 128 -12.17 -5.01 8.16
CA GLU A 128 -13.30 -4.06 8.14
C GLU A 128 -12.84 -2.61 8.32
N GLY A 129 -11.86 -2.36 9.20
CA GLY A 129 -11.25 -1.04 9.40
C GLY A 129 -10.48 -0.55 8.16
N GLN A 130 -9.82 -1.44 7.44
CA GLN A 130 -9.13 -1.13 6.19
C GLN A 130 -10.12 -0.83 5.06
N LEU A 131 -11.17 -1.64 4.92
CA LEU A 131 -12.23 -1.41 3.93
C LEU A 131 -12.93 -0.07 4.16
N SER A 132 -13.24 0.27 5.41
CA SER A 132 -13.86 1.56 5.75
C SER A 132 -12.92 2.74 5.47
N SER A 133 -11.63 2.61 5.77
CA SER A 133 -10.62 3.64 5.48
C SER A 133 -10.41 3.84 3.97
N LYS A 134 -10.34 2.75 3.19
CA LYS A 134 -10.26 2.80 1.72
C LYS A 134 -11.50 3.48 1.14
N LYS A 135 -12.70 3.10 1.59
CA LYS A 135 -13.96 3.73 1.18
C LYS A 135 -13.99 5.24 1.49
N ALA A 136 -13.54 5.64 2.69
CA ALA A 136 -13.48 7.04 3.07
C ALA A 136 -12.44 7.84 2.25
N SER A 137 -11.29 7.24 1.93
CA SER A 137 -10.28 7.85 1.04
C SER A 137 -10.84 8.06 -0.37
N TRP A 138 -11.44 7.01 -0.93
CA TRP A 138 -12.08 7.03 -2.25
C TRP A 138 -13.18 8.11 -2.33
N ASN A 139 -14.04 8.20 -1.30
CA ASN A 139 -15.05 9.25 -1.22
C ASN A 139 -14.43 10.66 -1.25
N ARG A 140 -13.33 10.89 -0.53
CA ARG A 140 -12.65 12.20 -0.52
C ARG A 140 -12.07 12.54 -1.89
N HIS A 141 -11.44 11.58 -2.56
CA HIS A 141 -10.88 11.78 -3.89
C HIS A 141 -11.99 12.09 -4.92
N ASN A 142 -13.11 11.39 -4.82
CA ASN A 142 -14.28 11.66 -5.66
C ASN A 142 -14.81 13.08 -5.47
N GLU A 143 -15.00 13.53 -4.22
CA GLU A 143 -15.45 14.89 -3.95
C GLU A 143 -14.46 15.94 -4.47
N GLN A 144 -13.16 15.71 -4.36
CA GLN A 144 -12.15 16.60 -4.94
C GLN A 144 -12.26 16.70 -6.47
N ARG A 145 -12.55 15.60 -7.16
CA ARG A 145 -12.76 15.61 -8.62
C ARG A 145 -14.02 16.35 -9.04
N LYS A 146 -15.13 16.17 -8.31
CA LYS A 146 -16.36 16.92 -8.58
C LYS A 146 -16.13 18.41 -8.41
N LEU A 147 -15.39 18.82 -7.38
CA LEU A 147 -15.01 20.21 -7.16
C LEU A 147 -14.11 20.72 -8.30
N ALA A 148 -13.09 19.96 -8.71
CA ALA A 148 -12.23 20.32 -9.83
C ALA A 148 -13.00 20.45 -11.16
N ALA A 149 -13.90 19.50 -11.46
CA ALA A 149 -14.79 19.56 -12.61
C ALA A 149 -15.68 20.81 -12.58
N GLY A 150 -16.26 21.13 -11.43
CA GLY A 150 -17.05 22.35 -11.25
C GLY A 150 -16.23 23.62 -11.48
N GLN A 151 -14.99 23.67 -11.01
CA GLN A 151 -14.07 24.80 -11.25
C GLN A 151 -13.72 24.95 -12.73
N ILE A 152 -13.45 23.84 -13.43
CA ILE A 152 -13.17 23.85 -14.88
C ILE A 152 -14.39 24.34 -15.65
N CYS A 153 -15.58 23.80 -15.37
CA CYS A 153 -16.84 24.27 -15.97
C CYS A 153 -17.03 25.77 -15.80
N HIS A 154 -16.79 26.29 -14.59
CA HIS A 154 -16.97 27.72 -14.33
C HIS A 154 -15.97 28.59 -15.11
N GLY A 155 -14.71 28.17 -15.20
CA GLY A 155 -13.70 28.88 -16.01
C GLY A 155 -13.96 28.81 -17.52
N LEU A 156 -14.56 27.70 -17.99
CA LEU A 156 -14.87 27.49 -19.40
C LEU A 156 -15.90 28.49 -19.94
N GLU A 157 -16.83 28.98 -19.13
CA GLU A 157 -17.81 29.99 -19.56
C GLU A 157 -17.13 31.26 -20.05
N GLY A 158 -16.21 31.81 -19.26
CA GLY A 158 -15.44 33.00 -19.62
C GLY A 158 -14.53 32.75 -20.82
N PHE A 159 -13.80 31.63 -20.80
CA PHE A 159 -12.91 31.25 -21.90
C PHE A 159 -13.66 31.10 -23.23
N CYS A 160 -14.83 30.46 -23.22
CA CYS A 160 -15.63 30.28 -24.44
C CYS A 160 -16.17 31.61 -24.96
N ALA A 161 -16.59 32.51 -24.07
CA ALA A 161 -17.03 33.85 -24.44
C ALA A 161 -15.91 34.66 -25.12
N ASP A 162 -14.70 34.62 -24.56
CA ASP A 162 -13.54 35.36 -25.08
C ASP A 162 -13.07 34.83 -26.45
N ASN A 163 -13.32 33.56 -26.74
CA ASN A 163 -12.85 32.88 -27.96
C ASN A 163 -13.96 32.56 -28.98
N ASN A 164 -15.19 33.06 -28.78
CA ASN A 164 -16.36 32.75 -29.62
C ASN A 164 -16.64 31.25 -29.78
N LEU A 165 -16.44 30.46 -28.71
CA LEU A 165 -16.69 29.03 -28.70
C LEU A 165 -18.09 28.73 -28.14
N VAL A 166 -18.70 27.62 -28.60
CA VAL A 166 -19.98 27.16 -28.07
C VAL A 166 -19.76 26.44 -26.74
N HIS A 167 -20.03 27.14 -25.64
CA HIS A 167 -19.80 26.63 -24.27
C HIS A 167 -20.37 25.23 -24.05
N THR A 168 -21.58 24.94 -24.54
CA THR A 168 -22.21 23.62 -24.34
C THR A 168 -21.47 22.49 -25.04
N ALA A 169 -20.94 22.72 -26.24
CA ALA A 169 -20.15 21.73 -26.97
C ALA A 169 -18.79 21.52 -26.29
N VAL A 170 -18.11 22.63 -25.95
CA VAL A 170 -16.82 22.59 -25.26
C VAL A 170 -16.94 21.91 -23.91
N SER A 171 -17.92 22.28 -23.08
CA SER A 171 -18.16 21.67 -21.77
C SER A 171 -18.50 20.18 -21.86
N ALA A 172 -19.28 19.76 -22.86
CA ALA A 172 -19.59 18.35 -23.08
C ALA A 172 -18.33 17.51 -23.41
N GLU A 173 -17.37 18.07 -24.14
CA GLU A 173 -16.11 17.39 -24.47
C GLU A 173 -15.07 17.50 -23.33
N LEU A 174 -14.89 18.70 -22.77
CA LEU A 174 -13.87 19.06 -21.78
C LEU A 174 -14.26 18.77 -20.32
N VAL A 175 -15.50 18.43 -20.01
CA VAL A 175 -15.91 18.05 -18.65
C VAL A 175 -16.89 16.89 -18.71
N SER A 176 -16.66 15.92 -19.61
CA SER A 176 -17.50 14.72 -19.64
C SER A 176 -17.31 13.95 -18.33
N LYS A 177 -18.45 13.56 -17.75
CA LYS A 177 -18.52 12.71 -16.56
C LYS A 177 -17.80 11.38 -16.76
N ASP A 178 -17.62 10.94 -17.99
CA ASP A 178 -17.01 9.65 -18.27
C ASP A 178 -15.51 9.62 -17.98
N TRP A 179 -14.80 10.74 -18.13
CA TRP A 179 -13.36 10.83 -17.84
C TRP A 179 -13.04 11.67 -16.59
N MET A 180 -13.91 12.61 -16.20
CA MET A 180 -13.82 13.30 -14.90
C MET A 180 -14.44 12.50 -13.74
N GLY A 181 -15.15 11.41 -14.04
CA GLY A 181 -15.92 10.63 -13.08
C GLY A 181 -15.14 9.64 -12.23
N ASP A 182 -15.87 9.09 -11.27
CA ASP A 182 -15.48 8.17 -10.20
C ASP A 182 -14.72 6.93 -10.68
N GLU A 183 -14.87 6.55 -11.95
CA GLU A 183 -14.56 5.20 -12.45
C GLU A 183 -13.27 5.15 -13.30
N CYS A 184 -12.66 6.30 -13.58
CA CYS A 184 -11.41 6.42 -14.34
C CYS A 184 -10.13 6.24 -13.51
N LEU A 185 -10.23 5.90 -12.23
CA LEU A 185 -9.07 5.40 -11.49
C LEU A 185 -9.15 3.90 -11.40
N CYS A 186 -8.42 3.24 -12.29
CA CYS A 186 -7.73 2.04 -11.85
C CYS A 186 -6.98 2.38 -10.57
N ASP A 187 -7.25 1.55 -9.57
CA ASP A 187 -6.70 1.55 -8.22
C ASP A 187 -5.19 1.78 -8.22
N GLU A 188 -4.68 2.30 -7.11
CA GLU A 188 -3.30 2.78 -6.90
C GLU A 188 -2.19 1.79 -7.31
N ASP A 189 -2.53 0.54 -7.58
CA ASP A 189 -1.63 -0.54 -8.01
C ASP A 189 -1.31 -0.55 -9.51
N ARG A 190 -1.94 0.29 -10.34
CA ARG A 190 -1.82 0.29 -11.82
C ARG A 190 -2.14 -1.06 -12.49
N GLN A 191 -2.64 -2.03 -11.74
CA GLN A 191 -3.01 -3.33 -12.28
C GLN A 191 -4.46 -3.26 -12.74
N GLN A 192 -4.65 -3.17 -14.06
CA GLN A 192 -5.95 -3.38 -14.70
C GLN A 192 -6.36 -4.86 -14.55
N ASN A 193 -6.77 -5.24 -13.34
CA ASN A 193 -7.14 -6.62 -13.04
C ASN A 193 -8.45 -7.00 -13.76
N GLU A 194 -8.65 -8.30 -13.94
CA GLU A 194 -9.78 -8.86 -14.68
C GLU A 194 -11.13 -8.54 -14.00
N GLU A 195 -11.13 -8.44 -12.66
CA GLU A 195 -12.31 -8.08 -11.87
C GLU A 195 -12.80 -6.65 -12.18
N TRP A 196 -11.89 -5.69 -12.26
CA TRP A 196 -12.22 -4.31 -12.62
C TRP A 196 -12.80 -4.23 -14.04
N ARG A 197 -12.20 -4.94 -15.00
CA ARG A 197 -12.72 -5.04 -16.37
C ARG A 197 -14.10 -5.70 -16.42
N ALA A 198 -14.33 -6.75 -15.62
CA ALA A 198 -15.63 -7.39 -15.51
C ALA A 198 -16.70 -6.44 -14.93
N LEU A 199 -16.32 -5.59 -13.97
CA LEU A 199 -17.20 -4.58 -13.39
C LEU A 199 -17.58 -3.49 -14.41
N LEU A 200 -16.61 -3.00 -15.18
CA LEU A 200 -16.87 -2.08 -16.30
C LEU A 200 -17.74 -2.72 -17.39
N PHE A 201 -17.55 -4.01 -17.67
CA PHE A 201 -18.36 -4.71 -18.66
C PHE A 201 -19.81 -4.91 -18.18
N SER A 202 -19.99 -5.35 -16.93
CA SER A 202 -21.32 -5.56 -16.35
C SER A 202 -22.14 -4.27 -16.21
N SER A 203 -21.47 -3.12 -16.06
CA SER A 203 -22.10 -1.79 -16.13
C SER A 203 -22.37 -1.30 -17.55
N GLY A 204 -21.92 -2.02 -18.58
CA GLY A 204 -22.12 -1.68 -19.99
C GLY A 204 -21.21 -0.56 -20.51
N ARG A 205 -20.19 -0.17 -19.75
CA ARG A 205 -19.26 0.93 -20.10
C ARG A 205 -18.19 0.53 -21.11
N ILE A 206 -17.85 -0.75 -21.14
CA ILE A 206 -16.93 -1.34 -22.11
C ILE A 206 -17.63 -2.47 -22.84
N THR A 207 -17.28 -2.62 -24.10
CA THR A 207 -17.72 -3.69 -24.97
C THR A 207 -17.02 -5.01 -24.62
N VAL A 208 -17.55 -6.12 -25.12
CA VAL A 208 -16.91 -7.44 -25.00
C VAL A 208 -15.49 -7.41 -25.56
N LEU A 209 -15.28 -6.72 -26.68
CA LEU A 209 -13.97 -6.61 -27.33
C LEU A 209 -12.96 -5.83 -26.49
N GLU A 210 -13.40 -4.78 -25.79
CA GLU A 210 -12.55 -4.01 -24.88
C GLU A 210 -12.20 -4.81 -23.63
N ARG A 211 -13.18 -5.56 -23.07
CA ARG A 211 -12.98 -6.43 -21.91
C ARG A 211 -11.89 -7.48 -22.17
N ASP A 212 -11.98 -8.17 -23.30
CA ASP A 212 -11.12 -9.32 -23.63
C ASP A 212 -9.70 -8.94 -24.11
N LYS A 213 -9.40 -7.64 -24.26
CA LYS A 213 -8.07 -7.14 -24.66
C LYS A 213 -7.32 -6.53 -23.47
N PRO A 214 -6.52 -7.31 -22.71
CA PRO A 214 -5.86 -6.84 -21.48
C PRO A 214 -4.88 -5.67 -21.70
N ASN A 215 -4.34 -5.52 -22.91
CA ASN A 215 -3.43 -4.42 -23.26
C ASN A 215 -4.14 -3.17 -23.76
N LEU A 216 -5.45 -3.22 -23.96
CA LEU A 216 -6.20 -2.05 -24.39
C LEU A 216 -6.27 -1.09 -23.22
N GLN A 217 -5.59 0.05 -23.33
CA GLN A 217 -5.80 1.18 -22.43
C GLN A 217 -7.13 1.82 -22.80
N VAL A 218 -8.22 1.17 -22.39
CA VAL A 218 -9.61 1.57 -22.66
C VAL A 218 -9.84 3.05 -22.34
N LEU A 219 -9.18 3.56 -21.29
CA LEU A 219 -9.28 4.95 -20.90
C LEU A 219 -8.49 5.89 -21.80
N GLU A 220 -7.36 5.45 -22.37
CA GLU A 220 -6.62 6.26 -23.36
C GLU A 220 -7.34 6.30 -24.71
N GLU A 221 -7.97 5.21 -25.15
CA GLU A 221 -8.77 5.24 -26.38
C GLU A 221 -10.03 6.12 -26.28
N LYS A 222 -10.52 6.35 -25.05
CA LYS A 222 -11.66 7.23 -24.78
C LYS A 222 -11.26 8.63 -24.32
N GLN A 223 -9.96 8.94 -24.25
CA GLN A 223 -9.55 10.32 -24.04
C GLN A 223 -10.00 11.16 -25.24
N PRO A 224 -10.44 12.41 -25.00
CA PRO A 224 -10.68 13.34 -26.09
C PRO A 224 -9.43 13.46 -26.97
N ALA A 225 -9.62 13.57 -28.29
CA ALA A 225 -8.53 13.64 -29.27
C ALA A 225 -7.43 14.65 -28.87
N TRP A 226 -7.82 15.81 -28.34
CA TRP A 226 -6.90 16.87 -27.91
C TRP A 226 -5.98 16.51 -26.73
N MET A 227 -6.30 15.46 -25.96
CA MET A 227 -5.43 14.95 -24.88
C MET A 227 -4.38 13.96 -25.37
N HIS A 228 -4.52 13.43 -26.58
CA HIS A 228 -3.49 12.55 -27.13
C HIS A 228 -2.22 13.34 -27.35
N GLU A 229 -1.12 12.84 -26.78
CA GLU A 229 0.19 13.48 -26.83
C GLU A 229 0.65 13.76 -28.27
N SER A 230 0.28 12.89 -29.21
CA SER A 230 0.55 13.08 -30.65
C SER A 230 -0.11 14.33 -31.23
N ILE A 231 -1.32 14.68 -30.79
CA ILE A 231 -2.04 15.87 -31.27
C ILE A 231 -1.46 17.13 -30.62
N ILE A 232 -1.12 17.07 -29.34
CA ILE A 232 -0.48 18.20 -28.63
C ILE A 232 0.88 18.53 -29.26
N LEU A 233 1.70 17.52 -29.53
CA LEU A 233 3.02 17.71 -30.12
C LEU A 233 2.93 18.28 -31.55
N GLY A 234 2.01 17.77 -32.37
CA GLY A 234 1.79 18.30 -33.72
C GLY A 234 1.38 19.77 -33.73
N LEU A 235 0.47 20.19 -32.83
CA LEU A 235 0.04 21.58 -32.72
C LEU A 235 1.16 22.54 -32.30
N VAL A 236 2.06 22.08 -31.42
CA VAL A 236 3.22 22.87 -30.99
C VAL A 236 4.21 23.07 -32.14
N GLU A 237 4.45 22.03 -32.94
CA GLU A 237 5.33 22.10 -34.11
C GLU A 237 4.78 23.07 -35.16
N ASP A 238 3.49 23.00 -35.48
CA ASP A 238 2.86 23.91 -36.45
C ASP A 238 2.90 25.38 -35.99
N THR A 239 2.71 25.63 -34.69
CA THR A 239 2.78 26.98 -34.11
C THR A 239 4.20 27.55 -34.16
N MET A 240 5.23 26.71 -34.04
CA MET A 240 6.63 27.13 -34.16
C MET A 240 7.00 27.48 -35.60
N HIS A 241 6.42 26.79 -36.60
CA HIS A 241 6.72 27.00 -38.01
C HIS A 241 6.02 28.23 -38.59
N SER A 242 4.82 28.59 -38.10
CA SER A 242 4.10 29.77 -38.61
C SER A 242 4.77 31.10 -38.22
N LYS A 243 5.35 31.19 -37.02
CA LYS A 243 6.02 32.41 -36.53
C LYS A 243 7.33 32.77 -37.22
N ILE A 244 7.91 31.84 -37.97
CA ILE A 244 9.20 32.06 -38.65
C ILE A 244 9.00 32.70 -40.04
N ASN A 245 7.80 32.64 -40.61
CA ASN A 245 7.54 33.03 -42.00
C ASN A 245 6.73 34.32 -42.17
N ASP A 246 6.45 35.09 -41.13
CA ASP A 246 5.84 36.41 -41.31
C ASP A 246 6.90 37.38 -41.88
N PRO A 247 6.81 37.78 -43.17
CA PRO A 247 7.75 38.73 -43.71
C PRO A 247 7.53 40.05 -42.99
N VAL A 248 8.59 40.56 -42.37
CA VAL A 248 8.65 41.92 -41.84
C VAL A 248 8.33 42.86 -42.99
N GLN A 249 7.08 43.32 -43.08
CA GLN A 249 6.71 44.37 -44.01
C GLN A 249 7.31 45.67 -43.48
N ALA A 250 8.34 46.14 -44.19
CA ALA A 250 9.01 47.42 -43.97
C ALA A 250 8.22 48.57 -44.59
#